data_AF-A0A3D3JLB3-F1
#
_entry.id   AF-A0A3D3JLB3-F1
#
_cell.length_a   1.000
_cell.length_b   1.000
_cell.length_c   1.000
_cell.angle_alpha   90.00
_cell.angle_beta   90.00
_cell.angle_gamma   90.00
#
_symmetry.space_group_name_H-M   'P 1'
#
loop_
_entity.id
_entity.type
_entity.pdbx_description
1 polymer ?
#
loop_
_entity_poly.entity_id
_entity_poly.type
_entity_poly.pdbx_seq_one_letter_code
_entity_poly.pdbx_strand_id
1 'polypeptide(L)'
;ISKPESAEIFYVSFPLHAEGYQVQMQMGGVPFQPDRDLFPNTCRDYYPIDNQVCFSKGSSRLVLDCHDNALVELGEMNDGLKREQIPDDLSTVYATVYNNVWYCNWPGDENGVMEFAFDLYGSETDTTAHAPEAYPVVSVERK
;
A
#
# COMPACT_ATOMS: atom_id res chain seq x y z
N ILE A 1 -18.37 7.47 -21.53
CA ILE A 1 -19.37 6.80 -20.67
C ILE A 1 -18.78 5.43 -20.39
N SER A 2 -18.28 5.25 -19.17
CA SER A 2 -17.82 3.96 -18.64
C SER A 2 -18.89 2.90 -18.92
N LYS A 3 -18.48 1.78 -19.50
CA LYS A 3 -19.41 0.70 -19.80
C LYS A 3 -19.61 -0.08 -18.49
N PRO A 4 -20.83 -0.36 -18.06
CA PRO A 4 -21.10 -1.10 -16.81
C PRO A 4 -20.49 -2.52 -16.76
N GLU A 5 -19.93 -2.99 -17.87
CA GLU A 5 -19.25 -4.28 -18.01
C GLU A 5 -17.72 -4.20 -18.11
N SER A 6 -17.10 -3.02 -18.02
CA SER A 6 -15.64 -2.86 -17.85
C SER A 6 -15.29 -2.73 -16.37
N ALA A 7 -14.26 -3.45 -15.92
CA ALA A 7 -13.71 -3.27 -14.58
C ALA A 7 -13.13 -1.85 -14.46
N GLU A 8 -13.54 -1.11 -13.43
CA GLU A 8 -13.12 0.28 -13.21
C GLU A 8 -11.91 0.41 -12.27
N ILE A 9 -11.57 -0.68 -11.57
CA ILE A 9 -10.40 -0.75 -10.69
C ILE A 9 -9.74 -2.12 -10.87
N PHE A 10 -8.41 -2.14 -10.96
CA PHE A 10 -7.63 -3.37 -10.88
C PHE A 10 -6.72 -3.33 -9.66
N TYR A 11 -6.67 -4.47 -8.98
CA TYR A 11 -5.81 -4.68 -7.83
C TYR A 11 -4.90 -5.88 -8.07
N VAL A 12 -3.67 -5.79 -7.54
CA VAL A 12 -2.84 -6.96 -7.27
C VAL A 12 -2.89 -7.22 -5.77
N SER A 13 -3.36 -8.41 -5.37
CA SER A 13 -3.47 -8.78 -3.97
C SER A 13 -2.23 -9.53 -3.48
N PHE A 14 -1.75 -9.13 -2.30
CA PHE A 14 -0.64 -9.76 -1.60
C PHE A 14 -1.13 -10.21 -0.22
N PRO A 15 -1.59 -11.47 -0.05
CA PRO A 15 -1.95 -12.02 1.24
C PRO A 15 -0.68 -12.44 1.98
N LEU A 16 -0.17 -11.57 2.85
CA LEU A 16 1.17 -11.72 3.42
C LEU A 16 1.22 -12.54 4.72
N HIS A 17 0.07 -12.95 5.27
CA HIS A 17 -0.02 -13.72 6.52
C HIS A 17 0.78 -13.10 7.68
N ALA A 18 0.68 -11.78 7.79
CA ALA A 18 1.39 -10.95 8.77
C ALA A 18 0.46 -10.53 9.92
N GLU A 19 -0.41 -11.43 10.40
CA GLU A 19 -1.40 -11.11 11.43
C GLU A 19 -0.72 -10.65 12.74
N GLY A 20 -1.15 -9.48 13.24
CA GLY A 20 -0.58 -8.84 14.43
C GLY A 20 0.83 -8.25 14.22
N TYR A 21 1.30 -8.09 12.99
CA TYR A 21 2.45 -7.24 12.69
C TYR A 21 2.02 -5.78 12.69
N GLN A 22 2.91 -4.89 13.11
CA GLN A 22 2.72 -3.45 12.94
C GLN A 22 3.01 -3.07 11.49
N VAL A 23 2.11 -2.29 10.89
CA VAL A 23 2.24 -1.78 9.52
C VAL A 23 2.77 -0.36 9.54
N GLN A 24 3.79 -0.10 8.72
CA GLN A 24 4.36 1.21 8.50
C GLN A 24 4.51 1.46 7.00
N MET A 25 4.15 2.66 6.56
CA MET A 25 4.29 3.14 5.19
C MET A 25 4.98 4.51 5.18
N GLN A 26 5.29 5.03 4.00
CA GLN A 26 5.85 6.37 3.82
C GLN A 26 5.03 7.16 2.82
N MET A 27 4.84 8.46 3.09
CA MET A 27 4.25 9.41 2.17
C MET A 27 5.05 10.71 2.23
N GLY A 28 5.58 11.17 1.09
CA GLY A 28 6.40 12.37 1.00
C GLY A 28 7.70 12.27 1.81
N GLY A 29 8.28 11.08 1.92
CA GLY A 29 9.46 10.78 2.73
C GLY A 29 9.19 10.69 4.23
N VAL A 30 7.94 10.85 4.67
CA VAL A 30 7.56 10.81 6.09
C VAL A 30 6.93 9.46 6.41
N PRO A 31 7.48 8.69 7.37
CA PRO A 31 6.87 7.45 7.81
C PRO A 31 5.59 7.69 8.60
N PHE A 32 4.59 6.82 8.43
CA PHE A 32 3.36 6.83 9.21
C PHE A 32 2.78 5.42 9.43
N GLN A 33 2.02 5.26 10.51
CA GLN A 33 1.18 4.11 10.81
C GLN A 33 -0.31 4.48 10.59
N PRO A 34 -1.07 3.69 9.81
CA PRO A 34 -2.47 4.01 9.46
C PRO A 34 -3.42 4.27 10.63
N ASP A 35 -3.29 3.53 11.73
CA ASP A 35 -4.14 3.63 12.92
C ASP A 35 -3.74 4.76 13.87
N ARG A 36 -2.48 5.17 13.84
CA ARG A 36 -1.88 6.04 14.85
C ARG A 36 -1.64 7.46 14.37
N ASP A 37 -1.09 7.60 13.16
CA ASP A 37 -0.47 8.86 12.73
C ASP A 37 -1.39 9.68 11.80
N LEU A 38 -2.49 9.10 11.30
CA LEU A 38 -3.47 9.80 10.49
C LEU A 38 -4.41 10.67 11.32
N PHE A 39 -4.78 11.83 10.78
CA PHE A 39 -5.77 12.68 11.47
C PHE A 39 -7.10 11.94 11.67
N PRO A 40 -7.79 12.20 12.80
CA PRO A 40 -9.14 11.69 13.01
C PRO A 40 -10.07 12.03 11.84
N ASN A 41 -10.94 11.09 11.47
CA ASN A 41 -11.94 11.25 10.40
C ASN A 41 -11.39 11.48 8.98
N THR A 42 -10.09 11.27 8.74
CA THR A 42 -9.54 11.17 7.38
C THR A 42 -9.97 9.89 6.70
N CYS A 43 -9.87 9.86 5.36
CA CYS A 43 -10.10 8.65 4.57
C CYS A 43 -9.16 7.52 5.05
N ARG A 44 -9.72 6.32 5.25
CA ARG A 44 -9.01 5.09 5.65
C ARG A 44 -9.22 3.94 4.65
N ASP A 45 -9.79 4.26 3.50
CA ASP A 45 -10.10 3.31 2.43
C ASP A 45 -8.82 2.90 1.71
N TYR A 46 -8.01 3.88 1.35
CA TYR A 46 -6.74 3.72 0.64
C TYR A 46 -5.66 4.65 1.20
N TYR A 47 -4.41 4.27 0.98
CA TYR A 47 -3.23 4.98 1.46
C TYR A 47 -2.33 5.31 0.27
N PRO A 48 -2.09 6.61 0.00
CA PRO A 48 -0.99 6.98 -0.88
C PRO A 48 0.33 6.63 -0.22
N ILE A 49 1.22 6.01 -0.98
CA ILE A 49 2.55 5.61 -0.53
C ILE A 49 3.61 6.07 -1.52
N ASP A 50 4.83 6.29 -1.02
CA ASP A 50 5.98 6.56 -1.88
C ASP A 50 6.37 5.30 -2.66
N ASN A 51 6.54 4.17 -1.96
CA ASN A 51 6.93 2.90 -2.57
C ASN A 51 6.67 1.66 -1.70
N GLN A 52 6.79 1.72 -0.37
CA GLN A 52 6.86 0.50 0.45
C GLN A 52 5.76 0.36 1.50
N VAL A 53 5.35 -0.89 1.73
CA VAL A 53 4.55 -1.32 2.89
C VAL A 53 5.39 -2.28 3.74
N CYS A 54 5.67 -1.87 4.97
CA CYS A 54 6.51 -2.61 5.91
C CYS A 54 5.68 -3.22 7.04
N PHE A 55 5.84 -4.52 7.27
CA PHE A 55 5.26 -5.27 8.37
C PHE A 55 6.38 -5.65 9.34
N SER A 56 6.20 -5.41 10.64
CA SER A 56 7.18 -5.78 11.67
C SER A 56 6.56 -6.39 12.92
N LYS A 57 7.21 -7.42 13.48
CA LYS A 57 6.85 -8.06 14.75
C LYS A 57 8.08 -8.62 15.44
N GLY A 58 8.53 -7.96 16.50
CA GLY A 58 9.79 -8.32 17.16
C GLY A 58 10.96 -8.14 16.18
N SER A 59 11.76 -9.20 15.99
CA SER A 59 12.85 -9.24 15.01
C SER A 59 12.39 -9.51 13.58
N SER A 60 11.20 -10.07 13.40
CA SER A 60 10.67 -10.45 12.09
C SER A 60 10.17 -9.24 11.32
N ARG A 61 10.53 -9.17 10.04
CA ARG A 61 10.12 -8.10 9.13
C ARG A 61 9.77 -8.66 7.75
N LEU A 62 8.75 -8.08 7.15
CA LEU A 62 8.38 -8.27 5.76
C LEU A 62 8.20 -6.90 5.10
N VAL A 63 8.72 -6.72 3.89
CA VAL A 63 8.62 -5.49 3.11
C VAL A 63 8.09 -5.83 1.73
N LEU A 64 6.96 -5.23 1.37
CA LEU A 64 6.46 -5.19 0.01
C LEU A 64 6.92 -3.86 -0.62
N ASP A 65 7.70 -3.93 -1.68
CA ASP A 65 8.12 -2.78 -2.48
C ASP A 65 7.26 -2.70 -3.74
N CYS A 66 6.54 -1.59 -3.85
CA CYS A 66 5.58 -1.24 -4.90
C CYS A 66 6.21 -0.20 -5.83
N HIS A 67 7.20 -0.61 -6.63
CA HIS A 67 8.02 0.30 -7.46
C HIS A 67 7.23 1.28 -8.32
N ASP A 68 6.14 0.80 -8.91
CA ASP A 68 5.32 1.57 -9.86
C ASP A 68 3.91 1.87 -9.32
N ASN A 69 3.62 1.55 -8.05
CA ASN A 69 2.29 1.65 -7.48
C ASN A 69 2.26 2.58 -6.25
N ALA A 70 1.60 3.72 -6.40
CA ALA A 70 1.54 4.77 -5.39
C ALA A 70 0.31 4.68 -4.47
N LEU A 71 -0.54 3.66 -4.61
CA LEU A 71 -1.81 3.56 -3.86
C LEU A 71 -2.07 2.13 -3.39
N VAL A 72 -2.30 1.95 -2.09
CA VAL A 72 -2.60 0.65 -1.52
C VAL A 72 -3.81 0.68 -0.59
N GLU A 73 -4.50 -0.44 -0.50
CA GLU A 73 -5.52 -0.71 0.52
C GLU A 73 -5.03 -1.86 1.42
N LEU A 74 -5.44 -1.86 2.68
CA LEU A 74 -4.99 -2.82 3.68
C LEU A 74 -6.17 -3.63 4.21
N GLY A 75 -5.96 -4.94 4.35
CA GLY A 75 -6.91 -5.91 4.91
C GLY A 75 -8.06 -6.26 3.97
N GLU A 76 -8.83 -5.27 3.54
CA GLU A 76 -10.05 -5.44 2.75
C GLU A 76 -10.11 -4.41 1.62
N MET A 77 -10.54 -4.83 0.43
CA MET A 77 -10.78 -3.91 -0.69
C MET A 77 -11.98 -3.02 -0.39
N ASN A 78 -11.81 -1.70 -0.38
CA ASN A 78 -12.86 -0.72 -0.17
C ASN A 78 -12.52 0.57 -0.89
N ASP A 79 -13.16 0.83 -2.03
CA ASP A 79 -13.15 2.15 -2.67
C ASP A 79 -14.47 2.89 -2.42
N GLY A 80 -14.39 4.09 -1.84
CA GLY A 80 -15.53 4.99 -1.67
C GLY A 80 -16.46 4.73 -0.47
N LEU A 81 -16.06 3.89 0.50
CA LEU A 81 -16.86 3.62 1.71
C LEU A 81 -16.67 4.67 2.82
N LYS A 82 -15.55 5.42 2.81
CA LYS A 82 -15.16 6.40 3.82
C LYS A 82 -15.15 5.80 5.22
N ARG A 83 -14.37 4.74 5.41
CA ARG A 83 -14.29 4.01 6.66
C ARG A 83 -13.89 4.90 7.83
N GLU A 84 -14.63 4.76 8.93
CA GLU A 84 -14.27 5.39 10.20
C GLU A 84 -13.13 4.61 10.90
N GLN A 85 -13.06 3.30 10.67
CA GLN A 85 -12.12 2.37 11.32
C GLN A 85 -11.41 1.50 10.28
N ILE A 86 -10.12 1.23 10.52
CA ILE A 86 -9.35 0.28 9.71
C ILE A 86 -9.76 -1.16 10.05
N PRO A 87 -9.50 -2.15 9.17
CA PRO A 87 -9.72 -3.56 9.49
C PRO A 87 -8.87 -4.02 10.69
N ASP A 88 -9.36 -5.04 11.41
CA ASP A 88 -8.62 -5.67 12.50
C ASP A 88 -7.36 -6.40 12.01
N ASP A 89 -7.42 -6.92 10.78
CA ASP A 89 -6.30 -7.58 10.11
C ASP A 89 -5.86 -6.81 8.87
N LEU A 90 -4.61 -6.34 8.88
CA LEU A 90 -3.99 -5.59 7.79
C LEU A 90 -3.05 -6.46 6.94
N SER A 91 -3.02 -7.77 7.18
CA SER A 91 -2.06 -8.72 6.59
C SER A 91 -2.15 -8.85 5.06
N THR A 92 -3.22 -8.37 4.45
CA THR A 92 -3.37 -8.37 2.99
C THR A 92 -3.20 -6.97 2.45
N VAL A 93 -2.30 -6.79 1.49
CA VAL A 93 -2.15 -5.53 0.74
C VAL A 93 -2.81 -5.67 -0.62
N TYR A 94 -3.62 -4.69 -1.00
CA TYR A 94 -4.13 -4.54 -2.35
C TYR A 94 -3.44 -3.35 -3.01
N ALA A 95 -2.54 -3.63 -3.95
CA ALA A 95 -1.91 -2.60 -4.76
C ALA A 95 -2.85 -2.18 -5.91
N THR A 96 -3.30 -0.93 -5.91
CA THR A 96 -4.24 -0.40 -6.89
C THR A 96 -3.51 0.00 -8.17
N VAL A 97 -3.35 -0.95 -9.09
CA VAL A 97 -2.59 -0.75 -10.34
C VAL A 97 -3.38 -0.01 -11.42
N TYR A 98 -4.69 0.13 -11.26
CA TYR A 98 -5.55 0.90 -12.16
C TYR A 98 -6.78 1.39 -11.41
N ASN A 99 -7.16 2.65 -11.61
CA ASN A 99 -8.39 3.21 -11.07
C ASN A 99 -8.96 4.29 -12.00
N ASN A 100 -10.17 4.04 -12.51
CA ASN A 100 -10.92 4.94 -13.38
C ASN A 100 -12.27 5.37 -12.78
N VAL A 101 -12.48 5.17 -11.47
CA VAL A 101 -13.73 5.56 -10.80
C VAL A 101 -13.87 7.07 -10.63
N TRP A 102 -12.78 7.81 -10.76
CA TRP A 102 -12.76 9.26 -10.64
C TRP A 102 -13.29 9.89 -11.94
N TYR A 103 -14.44 10.55 -11.85
CA TYR A 103 -15.09 11.29 -12.96
C TYR A 103 -14.28 12.49 -13.50
N CYS A 104 -13.00 12.58 -13.15
CA CYS A 104 -12.06 13.61 -13.56
C CYS A 104 -11.17 13.18 -14.75
N ASN A 105 -11.19 11.91 -15.15
CA ASN A 105 -10.36 11.40 -16.26
C ASN A 105 -11.02 11.71 -17.63
N TRP A 106 -10.25 12.28 -18.56
CA TRP A 106 -10.67 12.45 -19.96
C TRP A 106 -9.54 12.07 -20.94
N PRO A 107 -9.68 10.99 -21.73
CA PRO A 107 -10.83 10.08 -21.79
C PRO A 107 -11.04 9.32 -20.47
N GLY A 108 -12.28 8.96 -20.15
CA GLY A 108 -12.64 8.24 -18.92
C GLY A 108 -12.31 6.75 -19.02
N ASP A 109 -11.09 6.44 -19.45
CA ASP A 109 -10.50 5.11 -19.57
C ASP A 109 -9.01 5.26 -19.91
N GLU A 110 -8.12 4.55 -19.19
CA GLU A 110 -6.69 4.50 -19.48
C GLU A 110 -6.37 3.18 -20.17
N ASN A 111 -6.38 3.20 -21.50
CA ASN A 111 -6.18 2.00 -22.31
C ASN A 111 -4.70 1.78 -22.64
N GLY A 112 -4.27 0.51 -22.71
CA GLY A 112 -2.95 0.15 -23.22
C GLY A 112 -2.38 -1.08 -22.53
N VAL A 113 -1.15 -1.42 -22.91
CA VAL A 113 -0.34 -2.38 -22.14
C VAL A 113 0.23 -1.63 -20.94
N MET A 114 0.06 -2.21 -19.75
CA MET A 114 0.59 -1.70 -18.49
C MET A 114 1.51 -2.75 -17.88
N GLU A 115 2.63 -2.31 -17.32
CA GLU A 115 3.61 -3.15 -16.65
C GLU A 115 3.85 -2.58 -15.26
N PHE A 116 3.91 -3.45 -14.25
CA PHE A 116 4.10 -3.07 -12.85
C PHE A 116 5.12 -4.01 -12.22
N ALA A 117 6.08 -3.46 -11.48
CA ALA A 117 7.07 -4.23 -10.74
C ALA A 117 6.80 -4.19 -9.23
N PHE A 118 6.98 -5.35 -8.59
CA PHE A 118 6.86 -5.52 -7.15
C PHE A 118 7.97 -6.45 -6.66
N ASP A 119 8.52 -6.15 -5.48
CA ASP A 119 9.42 -7.06 -4.78
C ASP A 119 8.89 -7.36 -3.37
N LEU A 120 9.15 -8.57 -2.89
CA LEU A 120 8.80 -8.99 -1.53
C LEU A 120 10.05 -9.48 -0.81
N TYR A 121 10.38 -8.84 0.31
CA TYR A 121 11.56 -9.12 1.12
C TYR A 121 11.16 -9.57 2.52
N GLY A 122 11.75 -10.64 3.01
CA GLY A 122 11.65 -11.07 4.41
C GLY A 122 13.01 -11.02 5.10
N SER A 123 13.05 -10.60 6.35
CA SER A 123 14.27 -10.61 7.15
C SER A 123 14.00 -10.83 8.63
N GLU A 124 14.95 -11.44 9.32
CA GLU A 124 15.05 -11.40 10.78
C GLU A 124 16.15 -10.40 11.16
N THR A 125 15.82 -9.42 11.99
CA THR A 125 16.78 -8.41 12.47
C THR A 125 17.26 -8.84 13.84
N ASP A 126 18.58 -8.97 14.04
CA ASP A 126 19.15 -9.27 15.36
C ASP A 126 18.94 -8.06 16.30
N THR A 127 18.21 -8.26 17.41
CA THR A 127 17.54 -7.23 18.22
C THR A 127 18.48 -6.36 19.08
N THR A 128 19.66 -5.98 18.58
CA THR A 128 20.59 -5.06 19.29
C THR A 128 20.67 -3.65 18.71
N ALA A 129 19.90 -3.28 17.68
CA ALA A 129 19.95 -1.94 17.09
C ALA A 129 18.56 -1.33 16.89
N HIS A 130 18.30 -0.27 17.65
CA HIS A 130 17.45 0.91 17.45
C HIS A 130 16.07 0.79 16.77
N ALA A 131 15.10 1.51 17.35
CA ALA A 131 13.81 1.83 16.74
C ALA A 131 14.01 2.37 15.31
N PRO A 132 13.10 2.07 14.36
CA PRO A 132 13.31 2.43 12.98
C PRO A 132 13.24 3.94 12.78
N GLU A 133 14.41 4.56 12.70
CA GLU A 133 14.64 5.78 11.94
C GLU A 133 14.14 5.51 10.50
N ALA A 134 13.48 6.49 9.88
CA ALA A 134 12.87 6.39 8.55
C ALA A 134 13.76 5.55 7.61
N TYR A 135 13.22 4.44 7.11
CA TYR A 135 14.01 3.56 6.25
C TYR A 135 14.42 4.34 5.01
N PRO A 136 15.71 4.32 4.65
CA PRO A 136 16.16 4.94 3.43
C PRO A 136 15.46 4.24 2.27
N VAL A 137 14.90 5.05 1.36
CA VAL A 137 14.42 4.58 0.06
C VAL A 137 15.54 3.74 -0.55
N VAL A 138 15.33 2.44 -0.68
CA VAL A 138 16.28 1.56 -1.36
C VAL A 138 16.22 1.94 -2.83
N SER A 139 17.11 2.84 -3.23
CA SER A 139 17.28 3.24 -4.61
C SER A 139 17.96 2.08 -5.33
N VAL A 140 17.18 1.19 -5.94
CA VAL A 140 17.73 0.16 -6.82
C VAL A 140 18.20 0.87 -8.09
N GLU A 141 19.52 0.98 -8.28
CA GLU A 141 20.09 1.44 -9.55
C GLU A 141 19.64 0.49 -10.66
N ARG A 142 18.77 1.00 -11.55
CA ARG A 142 18.31 0.28 -12.74
C ARG A 142 19.49 0.15 -13.72
N LYS A 143 19.74 -1.08 -14.19
CA LYS A 143 20.77 -1.39 -15.18
C LYS A 143 20.25 -1.21 -16.61
#